data_AF-A0A9E0VCF4-F1
#
_entry.id   AF-A0A9E0VCF4-F1
#
_cell.length_a   1.000
_cell.length_b   1.000
_cell.length_c   1.000
_cell.angle_alpha   90.00
_cell.angle_beta   90.00
_cell.angle_gamma   90.00
#
_symmetry.space_group_name_H-M   'P 1'
#
loop_
_entity.id
_entity.type
_entity.pdbx_description
1 polymer ?
#
loop_
_entity_poly.entity_id
_entity_poly.type
_entity_poly.pdbx_seq_one_letter_code
_entity_poly.pdbx_strand_id
1 'polypeptide(L)'
;MRRFQAKQIIAIRAGLLFLSLCLAAGGLLYTRPATAGQKSRTTVSATPPRAKKTATPRPKTKPTPVAAKTPAPATTAYTDFPHSKHPTDCASCHKFPSSNWEKVREKDAFPDVTEYPHHESCLKCHREQFFNGSPPAICSICHVSPSPDGGPRYPFPNPRETFDKSPKAKTAVSDFQIFFPHDKHLDLFGRNDGREYVNGTLFVTARYSRPRPSADSDSCANCHQTYQPQGDSSDEYVTKPPASLGDAYWLKKGTFKTAPIGHTTCFTCHSTDSGLSPAPTDCGTCHKPAVPLGKTDFDAKTAAPMGIEDRIMLLAWRKRDSAAVFRHEFFSHTELSCATCHNAAAMNTLDPATKKVKLQSCGGDGTGCHITPTLDDGGILNYEIDQRQKNAKFECVKCHLAFGKEPIPETHLKAISASK
;
A
#
# COMPACT_ATOMS: atom_id res chain seq x y z
N MET A 1 -44.18 1.90 -34.74
CA MET A 1 -44.37 0.55 -34.18
C MET A 1 -44.29 0.64 -32.67
N ARG A 2 -45.45 0.72 -32.02
CA ARG A 2 -45.65 0.80 -30.57
C ARG A 2 -46.25 -0.53 -30.11
N ARG A 3 -45.97 -0.91 -28.86
CA ARG A 3 -46.55 -2.02 -28.08
C ARG A 3 -46.05 -3.41 -28.46
N PHE A 4 -45.11 -3.93 -27.69
CA PHE A 4 -45.10 -5.31 -27.16
C PHE A 4 -44.00 -5.36 -26.10
N GLN A 5 -44.18 -6.16 -25.04
CA GLN A 5 -43.24 -6.39 -23.92
C GLN A 5 -43.35 -5.45 -22.71
N ALA A 6 -44.56 -5.34 -22.15
CA ALA A 6 -44.77 -4.96 -20.74
C ALA A 6 -45.80 -5.91 -20.14
N LYS A 7 -45.37 -7.09 -19.66
CA LYS A 7 -46.13 -8.05 -18.83
C LYS A 7 -45.25 -9.28 -18.53
N GLN A 8 -44.27 -9.15 -17.62
CA GLN A 8 -43.65 -10.33 -16.99
C GLN A 8 -42.88 -10.04 -15.67
N ILE A 9 -43.24 -8.99 -14.92
CA ILE A 9 -42.63 -8.68 -13.62
C ILE A 9 -43.71 -8.43 -12.57
N ILE A 10 -44.55 -9.43 -12.29
CA ILE A 10 -45.43 -9.48 -11.12
C ILE A 10 -45.62 -10.96 -10.73
N ALA A 11 -44.61 -11.59 -10.12
CA ALA A 11 -44.79 -12.92 -9.51
C ALA A 11 -43.70 -13.35 -8.48
N ILE A 12 -42.77 -12.47 -8.06
CA ILE A 12 -41.73 -12.85 -7.07
C ILE A 12 -41.50 -11.69 -6.09
N ARG A 13 -42.53 -11.27 -5.35
CA ARG A 13 -42.38 -10.32 -4.21
C ARG A 13 -43.34 -10.58 -3.04
N ALA A 14 -43.91 -11.79 -2.92
CA ALA A 14 -44.90 -12.12 -1.89
C ALA A 14 -44.53 -13.32 -1.00
N GLY A 15 -43.25 -13.66 -0.87
CA GLY A 15 -42.82 -14.92 -0.23
C GLY A 15 -41.60 -14.84 0.69
N LEU A 16 -41.33 -13.70 1.35
CA LEU A 16 -40.20 -13.55 2.28
C LEU A 16 -40.52 -12.54 3.40
N LEU A 17 -41.71 -12.67 3.98
CA LEU A 17 -42.20 -11.84 5.09
C LEU A 17 -42.93 -12.74 6.11
N PHE A 18 -42.30 -13.86 6.49
CA PHE A 18 -42.85 -14.80 7.48
C PHE A 18 -41.75 -15.66 8.11
N LEU A 19 -40.69 -15.05 8.66
CA LEU A 19 -39.78 -15.75 9.58
C LEU A 19 -38.94 -14.78 10.44
N SER A 20 -39.60 -13.96 11.26
CA SER A 20 -38.94 -13.19 12.32
C SER A 20 -39.93 -12.89 13.42
N LEU A 21 -40.34 -13.92 14.16
CA LEU A 21 -40.98 -13.76 15.46
C LEU A 21 -40.91 -15.10 16.20
N CYS A 22 -39.84 -15.33 16.97
CA CYS A 22 -39.77 -16.22 18.13
C CYS A 22 -38.32 -16.31 18.60
N LEU A 23 -37.98 -15.60 19.69
CA LEU A 23 -37.11 -16.05 20.80
C LEU A 23 -36.72 -14.82 21.63
N ALA A 24 -37.63 -14.43 22.51
CA ALA A 24 -37.33 -13.63 23.70
C ALA A 24 -37.79 -14.45 24.90
N ALA A 25 -36.83 -14.93 25.71
CA ALA A 25 -36.93 -15.21 27.15
C ALA A 25 -35.81 -16.17 27.56
N GLY A 26 -35.02 -15.80 28.56
CA GLY A 26 -34.07 -16.71 29.19
C GLY A 26 -32.89 -15.97 29.82
N GLY A 27 -33.15 -15.28 30.93
CA GLY A 27 -32.10 -14.67 31.74
C GLY A 27 -31.24 -15.72 32.45
N LEU A 28 -30.03 -15.31 32.87
CA LEU A 28 -29.48 -15.76 34.13
C LEU A 28 -28.44 -14.76 34.63
N LEU A 29 -28.71 -14.27 35.84
CA LEU A 29 -27.83 -13.49 36.68
C LEU A 29 -26.60 -14.33 37.06
N TYR A 30 -25.40 -13.77 36.91
CA TYR A 30 -24.23 -14.27 37.62
C TYR A 30 -23.43 -13.09 38.20
N THR A 31 -23.73 -12.78 39.46
CA THR A 31 -22.89 -11.98 40.35
C THR A 31 -21.87 -12.89 41.02
N ARG A 32 -20.58 -12.50 41.04
CA ARG A 32 -19.57 -13.03 41.96
C ARG A 32 -18.45 -12.00 42.17
N PRO A 33 -17.67 -12.09 43.26
CA PRO A 33 -17.75 -11.10 44.33
C PRO A 33 -16.47 -10.26 44.48
N ALA A 34 -16.62 -9.17 45.23
CA ALA A 34 -15.55 -8.33 45.74
C ALA A 34 -14.58 -9.10 46.64
N THR A 35 -13.29 -8.96 46.37
CA THR A 35 -12.21 -9.30 47.31
C THR A 35 -11.72 -8.03 48.00
N ALA A 36 -11.73 -8.09 49.33
CA ALA A 36 -11.26 -7.06 50.23
C ALA A 36 -9.74 -7.11 50.39
N GLY A 37 -9.13 -5.92 50.35
CA GLY A 37 -8.16 -5.43 51.33
C GLY A 37 -6.83 -6.14 51.52
N GLN A 38 -5.73 -5.44 51.19
CA GLN A 38 -4.56 -5.47 52.07
C GLN A 38 -3.75 -4.16 52.05
N LYS A 39 -3.96 -3.42 53.14
CA LYS A 39 -3.09 -2.51 53.91
C LYS A 39 -1.79 -2.01 53.24
N SER A 40 -1.80 -0.72 52.95
CA SER A 40 -0.64 0.16 52.81
C SER A 40 0.24 0.14 54.07
N ARG A 41 1.55 -0.04 53.89
CA ARG A 41 2.57 0.18 54.92
C ARG A 41 3.45 1.35 54.49
N THR A 42 3.18 2.49 55.11
CA THR A 42 3.95 3.73 54.99
C THR A 42 5.25 3.57 55.78
N THR A 43 6.40 3.57 55.12
CA THR A 43 7.70 3.76 55.76
C THR A 43 8.24 5.13 55.40
N VAL A 44 8.24 6.00 56.41
CA VAL A 44 8.86 7.32 56.43
C VAL A 44 10.38 7.11 56.51
N SER A 45 11.13 7.58 55.51
CA SER A 45 12.60 7.68 55.59
C SER A 45 12.98 9.16 55.74
N ALA A 46 13.60 9.44 56.89
CA ALA A 46 14.06 10.75 57.30
C ALA A 46 15.25 11.23 56.44
N THR A 47 15.18 12.49 56.03
CA THR A 47 16.28 13.23 55.38
C THR A 47 17.13 13.93 56.45
N PRO A 48 18.47 13.81 56.45
CA PRO A 48 19.33 14.58 57.35
C PRO A 48 19.56 16.02 56.84
N PRO A 49 19.83 16.98 57.73
CA PRO A 49 19.85 18.40 57.39
C PRO A 49 21.12 18.84 56.66
N ARG A 50 20.90 19.69 55.65
CA ARG A 50 21.87 20.35 54.78
C ARG A 50 22.63 21.44 55.54
N ALA A 51 23.93 21.24 55.75
CA ALA A 51 24.84 22.24 56.29
C ALA A 51 25.05 23.40 55.31
N LYS A 52 24.85 24.63 55.80
CA LYS A 52 25.15 25.90 55.11
C LYS A 52 26.66 26.03 54.90
N LYS A 53 27.12 26.10 53.65
CA LYS A 53 28.47 26.57 53.31
C LYS A 53 28.39 28.01 52.82
N THR A 54 29.12 28.85 53.55
CA THR A 54 29.44 30.26 53.32
C THR A 54 30.13 30.47 51.98
N ALA A 55 29.71 31.51 51.26
CA ALA A 55 30.30 31.96 50.01
C ALA A 55 31.51 32.87 50.29
N THR A 56 32.65 32.56 49.68
CA THR A 56 33.81 33.45 49.55
C THR A 56 33.92 33.98 48.12
N PRO A 57 34.33 35.24 47.89
CA PRO A 57 34.38 35.82 46.54
C PRO A 57 35.63 35.33 45.78
N ARG A 58 35.44 34.91 44.52
CA ARG A 58 36.50 34.43 43.63
C ARG A 58 37.11 35.61 42.83
N PRO A 59 38.44 35.68 42.61
CA PRO A 59 39.09 36.76 41.86
C PRO A 59 38.80 36.67 40.36
N LYS A 60 38.67 37.83 39.71
CA LYS A 60 38.48 37.98 38.25
C LYS A 60 39.73 37.54 37.48
N THR A 61 39.65 36.44 36.74
CA THR A 61 40.65 36.02 35.74
C THR A 61 40.33 36.62 34.36
N LYS A 62 41.39 37.02 33.64
CA LYS A 62 41.36 37.61 32.28
C LYS A 62 40.79 36.62 31.23
N PRO A 63 40.21 37.11 30.11
CA PRO A 63 39.64 36.25 29.08
C PRO A 63 40.73 35.59 28.21
N THR A 64 40.61 34.28 28.02
CA THR A 64 41.40 33.48 27.08
C THR A 64 40.83 33.61 25.65
N PRO A 65 41.65 33.62 24.58
CA PRO A 65 41.16 33.73 23.21
C PRO A 65 40.27 32.55 22.81
N VAL A 66 39.11 32.83 22.23
CA VAL A 66 38.16 31.84 21.74
C VAL A 66 38.73 31.18 20.48
N ALA A 67 39.15 29.93 20.60
CA ALA A 67 39.48 29.11 19.44
C ALA A 67 38.24 28.90 18.56
N ALA A 68 38.37 29.15 17.26
CA ALA A 68 37.32 28.96 16.28
C ALA A 68 36.81 27.50 16.31
N LYS A 69 35.50 27.32 16.52
CA LYS A 69 34.85 26.00 16.49
C LYS A 69 34.98 25.41 15.08
N THR A 70 35.69 24.31 14.97
CA THR A 70 35.61 23.40 13.82
C THR A 70 34.15 22.94 13.65
N PRO A 71 33.62 22.88 12.41
CA PRO A 71 32.26 22.38 12.17
C PRO A 71 32.10 20.97 12.75
N ALA A 72 31.06 20.76 13.56
CA ALA A 72 30.75 19.44 14.07
C ALA A 72 30.47 18.49 12.89
N PRO A 73 31.04 17.27 12.88
CA PRO A 73 30.70 16.28 11.86
C PRO A 73 29.19 16.00 11.92
N ALA A 74 28.56 15.90 10.75
CA ALA A 74 27.15 15.56 10.64
C ALA A 74 26.88 14.27 11.43
N THR A 75 26.12 14.38 12.51
CA THR A 75 25.70 13.24 13.32
C THR A 75 24.83 12.35 12.44
N THR A 76 25.35 11.21 12.02
CA THR A 76 24.54 10.19 11.35
C THR A 76 23.46 9.76 12.34
N ALA A 77 22.19 9.91 11.99
CA ALA A 77 21.10 9.45 12.83
C ALA A 77 21.13 7.91 12.87
N TYR A 78 21.59 7.34 14.00
CA TYR A 78 21.62 5.90 14.25
C TYR A 78 20.25 5.31 14.62
N THR A 79 19.18 6.09 14.40
CA THR A 79 17.80 5.68 14.60
C THR A 79 17.22 4.95 13.38
N ASP A 80 17.89 5.06 12.23
CA ASP A 80 17.45 4.49 10.95
C ASP A 80 18.42 3.42 10.45
N PHE A 81 17.89 2.39 9.78
CA PHE A 81 18.66 1.32 9.16
C PHE A 81 18.38 1.26 7.65
N PRO A 82 19.12 2.02 6.82
CA PRO A 82 18.96 1.96 5.37
C PRO A 82 19.70 0.75 4.79
N HIS A 83 19.00 -0.11 4.06
CA HIS A 83 19.60 -1.25 3.36
C HIS A 83 20.59 -0.83 2.27
N SER A 84 20.45 0.38 1.72
CA SER A 84 21.41 0.94 0.75
C SER A 84 22.82 1.12 1.31
N LYS A 85 22.97 1.21 2.65
CA LYS A 85 24.27 1.26 3.33
C LYS A 85 24.78 -0.14 3.75
N HIS A 86 24.00 -1.18 3.48
CA HIS A 86 24.31 -2.57 3.80
C HIS A 86 24.12 -3.45 2.54
N PRO A 87 24.95 -3.28 1.50
CA PRO A 87 24.85 -4.05 0.25
C PRO A 87 25.42 -5.48 0.44
N THR A 88 24.90 -6.20 1.42
CA THR A 88 25.27 -7.58 1.73
C THR A 88 24.12 -8.52 1.38
N ASP A 89 24.40 -9.83 1.35
CA ASP A 89 23.35 -10.82 1.17
C ASP A 89 22.31 -10.75 2.31
N CYS A 90 21.03 -10.92 1.98
CA CYS A 90 19.93 -10.80 2.94
C CYS A 90 20.09 -11.82 4.08
N ALA A 91 20.55 -13.04 3.75
CA ALA A 91 20.72 -14.12 4.73
C ALA A 91 21.87 -13.86 5.73
N SER A 92 22.76 -12.92 5.45
CA SER A 92 23.80 -12.50 6.40
C SER A 92 23.23 -11.80 7.64
N CYS A 93 22.04 -11.21 7.51
CA CYS A 93 21.35 -10.50 8.59
C CYS A 93 20.04 -11.17 9.00
N HIS A 94 19.23 -11.60 8.03
CA HIS A 94 17.92 -12.19 8.25
C HIS A 94 17.98 -13.72 8.19
N LYS A 95 17.45 -14.39 9.21
CA LYS A 95 17.30 -15.84 9.20
C LYS A 95 16.03 -16.22 8.44
N PHE A 96 16.19 -17.11 7.45
CA PHE A 96 15.07 -17.75 6.76
C PHE A 96 15.02 -19.26 7.06
N PRO A 97 13.87 -19.79 7.50
CA PRO A 97 12.74 -19.04 8.02
C PRO A 97 13.05 -18.46 9.42
N SER A 98 12.33 -17.42 9.81
CA SER A 98 12.42 -16.80 11.14
C SER A 98 11.88 -17.70 12.24
N SER A 99 12.44 -17.70 13.44
CA SER A 99 12.05 -18.62 14.52
C SER A 99 10.57 -18.59 14.92
N ASN A 100 9.88 -17.48 14.65
CA ASN A 100 8.47 -17.25 14.96
C ASN A 100 7.52 -17.38 13.77
N TRP A 101 7.97 -17.85 12.59
CA TRP A 101 7.16 -17.86 11.36
C TRP A 101 5.81 -18.58 11.51
N GLU A 102 5.79 -19.73 12.18
CA GLU A 102 4.56 -20.50 12.47
C GLU A 102 3.62 -19.76 13.42
N LYS A 103 4.18 -19.01 14.38
CA LYS A 103 3.40 -18.34 15.42
C LYS A 103 2.69 -17.09 14.89
N VAL A 104 3.31 -16.37 13.95
CA VAL A 104 2.74 -15.13 13.41
C VAL A 104 1.73 -15.37 12.29
N ARG A 105 1.64 -16.59 11.77
CA ARG A 105 0.68 -17.01 10.74
C ARG A 105 -0.10 -18.21 11.28
N GLU A 106 -1.15 -17.96 12.07
CA GLU A 106 -1.92 -19.01 12.77
C GLU A 106 -2.49 -20.08 11.82
N LYS A 107 -2.86 -19.69 10.59
CA LYS A 107 -3.41 -20.56 9.55
C LYS A 107 -2.57 -20.43 8.29
N ASP A 108 -2.39 -21.55 7.60
CA ASP A 108 -1.64 -21.62 6.33
C ASP A 108 -0.22 -21.03 6.46
N ALA A 109 0.44 -21.35 7.58
CA ALA A 109 1.81 -20.93 7.83
C ALA A 109 2.74 -21.48 6.75
N PHE A 110 3.69 -20.64 6.31
CA PHE A 110 4.75 -21.04 5.40
C PHE A 110 6.09 -20.45 5.87
N PRO A 111 7.23 -21.12 5.59
CA PRO A 111 8.56 -20.61 5.90
C PRO A 111 8.74 -19.17 5.37
N ASP A 112 9.07 -18.23 6.26
CA ASP A 112 9.12 -16.81 5.92
C ASP A 112 10.04 -16.01 6.86
N VAL A 113 10.44 -14.80 6.46
CA VAL A 113 11.09 -13.80 7.32
C VAL A 113 10.03 -12.96 8.03
N THR A 114 9.88 -13.13 9.33
CA THR A 114 8.79 -12.50 10.12
C THR A 114 9.28 -11.82 11.40
N GLU A 115 10.59 -11.70 11.57
CA GLU A 115 11.19 -10.97 12.69
C GLU A 115 12.43 -10.17 12.27
N TYR A 116 12.80 -9.25 13.15
CA TYR A 116 14.06 -8.51 13.04
C TYR A 116 15.27 -9.45 13.16
N PRO A 117 16.41 -9.10 12.53
CA PRO A 117 17.69 -9.75 12.80
C PRO A 117 17.98 -9.84 14.29
N HIS A 118 18.60 -10.94 14.71
CA HIS A 118 19.12 -11.05 16.07
C HIS A 118 20.33 -10.13 16.26
N HIS A 119 20.66 -9.79 17.50
CA HIS A 119 21.75 -8.86 17.82
C HIS A 119 23.08 -9.31 17.22
N GLU A 120 23.33 -10.61 17.12
CA GLU A 120 24.53 -11.21 16.54
C GLU A 120 24.77 -10.76 15.10
N SER A 121 23.71 -10.49 14.32
CA SER A 121 23.81 -9.96 12.96
C SER A 121 24.47 -8.58 12.94
N CYS A 122 24.08 -7.70 13.87
CA CYS A 122 24.62 -6.34 13.96
C CYS A 122 25.98 -6.30 14.69
N LEU A 123 26.17 -7.11 15.74
CA LEU A 123 27.34 -7.09 16.59
C LEU A 123 28.65 -7.42 15.86
N LYS A 124 28.58 -8.11 14.72
CA LYS A 124 29.74 -8.38 13.86
C LYS A 124 30.38 -7.10 13.31
N CYS A 125 29.59 -6.05 13.08
CA CYS A 125 30.05 -4.79 12.48
C CYS A 125 29.87 -3.58 13.40
N HIS A 126 28.84 -3.60 14.26
CA HIS A 126 28.39 -2.46 15.07
C HIS A 126 28.62 -2.66 16.57
N ARG A 127 29.61 -3.47 16.97
CA ARG A 127 29.88 -3.80 18.38
C ARG A 127 29.98 -2.55 19.26
N GLU A 128 30.81 -1.59 18.86
CA GLU A 128 31.01 -0.36 19.64
C GLU A 128 29.72 0.46 19.77
N GLN A 129 28.94 0.56 18.70
CA GLN A 129 27.67 1.30 18.71
C GLN A 129 26.60 0.61 19.58
N PHE A 130 26.66 -0.72 19.70
CA PHE A 130 25.77 -1.50 20.57
C PHE A 130 26.02 -1.28 22.06
N PHE A 131 27.23 -0.87 22.44
CA PHE A 131 27.63 -0.68 23.84
C PHE A 131 27.94 0.77 24.22
N ASN A 132 27.77 1.71 23.29
CA ASN A 132 28.02 3.14 23.52
C ASN A 132 26.69 3.91 23.72
N GLY A 133 26.62 4.68 24.81
CA GLY A 133 25.42 5.42 25.21
C GLY A 133 24.43 4.62 26.07
N SER A 134 23.44 5.30 26.65
CA SER A 134 22.41 4.68 27.49
C SER A 134 21.06 5.40 27.34
N PRO A 135 20.06 4.79 26.65
CA PRO A 135 20.19 3.61 25.80
C PRO A 135 20.97 3.91 24.51
N PRO A 136 21.71 2.93 23.93
CA PRO A 136 22.34 3.09 22.63
C PRO A 136 21.32 3.41 21.53
N ALA A 137 21.62 4.38 20.67
CA ALA A 137 20.71 4.82 19.60
C ALA A 137 20.35 3.68 18.62
N ILE A 138 21.30 2.78 18.34
CA ILE A 138 21.08 1.62 17.45
C ILE A 138 19.92 0.72 17.93
N CYS A 139 19.64 0.68 19.23
CA CYS A 139 18.55 -0.12 19.77
C CYS A 139 17.17 0.40 19.32
N SER A 140 17.04 1.69 19.00
CA SER A 140 15.75 2.27 18.58
C SER A 140 15.33 1.87 17.16
N ILE A 141 16.22 1.23 16.39
CA ILE A 141 15.89 0.65 15.08
C ILE A 141 14.76 -0.39 15.24
N CYS A 142 14.89 -1.23 16.27
CA CYS A 142 13.98 -2.36 16.52
C CYS A 142 13.08 -2.15 17.75
N HIS A 143 13.54 -1.46 18.79
CA HIS A 143 12.82 -1.32 20.04
C HIS A 143 12.02 -0.01 20.14
N VAL A 144 10.78 -0.13 20.63
CA VAL A 144 9.94 1.01 21.01
C VAL A 144 10.51 1.71 22.23
N SER A 145 10.98 0.91 23.20
CA SER A 145 11.62 1.38 24.42
C SER A 145 12.82 0.48 24.72
N PRO A 146 14.03 0.84 24.25
CA PRO A 146 15.24 0.07 24.54
C PRO A 146 15.46 -0.11 26.05
N SER A 147 15.75 -1.35 26.47
CA SER A 147 16.07 -1.69 27.86
C SER A 147 17.06 -2.86 27.88
N PRO A 148 18.00 -2.92 28.85
CA PRO A 148 18.87 -4.08 29.06
C PRO A 148 18.10 -5.40 29.20
N ASP A 149 16.88 -5.34 29.76
CA ASP A 149 16.05 -6.53 30.01
C ASP A 149 15.21 -6.96 28.79
N GLY A 150 15.41 -6.32 27.62
CA GLY A 150 14.66 -6.63 26.41
C GLY A 150 13.29 -5.95 26.37
N GLY A 151 13.28 -4.65 26.06
CA GLY A 151 12.04 -3.89 25.92
C GLY A 151 11.21 -4.25 24.68
N PRO A 152 9.96 -3.77 24.56
CA PRO A 152 9.09 -4.09 23.44
C PRO A 152 9.70 -3.66 22.10
N ARG A 153 9.53 -4.50 21.08
CA ARG A 153 9.93 -4.21 19.70
C ARG A 153 8.78 -3.61 18.91
N TYR A 154 9.12 -2.83 17.90
CA TYR A 154 8.15 -2.51 16.86
C TYR A 154 7.69 -3.81 16.16
N PRO A 155 6.48 -3.84 15.59
CA PRO A 155 6.09 -4.93 14.71
C PRO A 155 7.04 -5.00 13.50
N PHE A 156 7.46 -6.21 13.13
CA PHE A 156 8.24 -6.42 11.91
C PHE A 156 7.34 -6.16 10.69
N PRO A 157 7.86 -5.59 9.58
CA PRO A 157 7.05 -5.25 8.40
C PRO A 157 6.29 -6.41 7.72
N ASN A 158 6.63 -7.66 8.02
CA ASN A 158 5.97 -8.85 7.51
C ASN A 158 5.55 -9.78 8.68
N PRO A 159 4.30 -10.24 8.79
CA PRO A 159 3.17 -10.05 7.88
C PRO A 159 2.65 -8.61 7.83
N ARG A 160 2.24 -8.16 6.63
CA ARG A 160 1.75 -6.79 6.43
C ARG A 160 0.45 -6.52 7.14
N GLU A 161 -0.40 -7.52 7.29
CA GLU A 161 -1.71 -7.44 7.95
C GLU A 161 -1.58 -6.98 9.41
N THR A 162 -0.49 -7.37 10.07
CA THR A 162 -0.16 -6.98 11.44
C THR A 162 0.60 -5.66 11.44
N PHE A 163 1.59 -5.50 10.56
CA PHE A 163 2.40 -4.29 10.51
C PHE A 163 1.59 -3.04 10.18
N ASP A 164 0.73 -3.10 9.15
CA ASP A 164 0.00 -1.95 8.63
C ASP A 164 -0.98 -1.34 9.65
N LYS A 165 -1.36 -2.10 10.69
CA LYS A 165 -2.18 -1.63 11.83
C LYS A 165 -1.36 -0.89 12.90
N SER A 166 -0.03 -0.97 12.84
CA SER A 166 0.84 -0.37 13.84
C SER A 166 1.06 1.13 13.63
N PRO A 167 1.35 1.91 14.70
CA PRO A 167 1.73 3.31 14.55
C PRO A 167 2.96 3.52 13.65
N LYS A 168 3.93 2.58 13.66
CA LYS A 168 5.14 2.65 12.84
C LYS A 168 4.82 2.57 11.35
N ALA A 169 3.81 1.79 10.97
CA ALA A 169 3.43 1.69 9.57
C ALA A 169 2.95 3.00 8.97
N LYS A 170 2.40 3.96 9.75
CA LYS A 170 1.86 5.22 9.21
C LYS A 170 2.88 6.01 8.36
N THR A 171 4.16 5.96 8.73
CA THR A 171 5.24 6.68 8.04
C THR A 171 6.27 5.76 7.40
N ALA A 172 6.18 4.44 7.61
CA ALA A 172 7.14 3.50 7.09
C ALA A 172 7.13 3.45 5.55
N VAL A 173 8.32 3.61 4.98
CA VAL A 173 8.62 3.37 3.58
C VAL A 173 9.63 2.23 3.52
N SER A 174 9.37 1.25 2.65
CA SER A 174 10.29 0.14 2.43
C SER A 174 11.49 0.60 1.60
N ASP A 175 12.68 0.15 1.97
CA ASP A 175 13.89 0.30 1.15
C ASP A 175 13.87 -0.55 -0.12
N PHE A 176 12.93 -1.48 -0.21
CA PHE A 176 12.75 -2.37 -1.34
C PHE A 176 11.37 -2.21 -1.99
N GLN A 177 11.34 -2.49 -3.29
CA GLN A 177 10.16 -2.71 -4.09
C GLN A 177 10.18 -4.13 -4.66
N ILE A 178 9.00 -4.67 -4.92
CA ILE A 178 8.87 -6.00 -5.50
C ILE A 178 9.09 -5.91 -7.01
N PHE A 179 9.91 -6.82 -7.54
CA PHE A 179 10.03 -7.13 -8.95
C PHE A 179 9.01 -8.17 -9.35
N PHE A 180 7.99 -7.73 -10.09
CA PHE A 180 6.94 -8.59 -10.62
C PHE A 180 6.71 -8.23 -12.09
N PRO A 181 7.45 -8.88 -13.01
CA PRO A 181 7.26 -8.70 -14.44
C PRO A 181 6.04 -9.51 -14.90
N HIS A 182 5.04 -8.84 -15.47
CA HIS A 182 3.77 -9.48 -15.82
C HIS A 182 3.91 -10.45 -17.01
N ASP A 183 4.83 -10.21 -17.96
CA ASP A 183 5.10 -11.13 -19.07
C ASP A 183 5.43 -12.56 -18.61
N LYS A 184 6.04 -12.71 -17.43
CA LYS A 184 6.35 -14.03 -16.84
C LYS A 184 5.16 -14.70 -16.18
N HIS A 185 4.11 -13.95 -15.85
CA HIS A 185 2.97 -14.44 -15.09
C HIS A 185 1.71 -14.57 -15.95
N LEU A 186 1.57 -13.78 -17.02
CA LEU A 186 0.37 -13.78 -17.86
C LEU A 186 0.08 -15.15 -18.48
N ASP A 187 1.10 -15.88 -18.94
CA ASP A 187 0.91 -17.21 -19.55
C ASP A 187 0.45 -18.29 -18.54
N LEU A 188 0.69 -18.07 -17.24
CA LEU A 188 0.22 -18.96 -16.18
C LEU A 188 -1.28 -18.79 -15.94
N PHE A 189 -1.81 -17.58 -16.15
CA PHE A 189 -3.19 -17.22 -15.80
C PHE A 189 -4.11 -16.99 -17.01
N GLY A 190 -3.55 -16.76 -18.21
CA GLY A 190 -4.29 -16.56 -19.46
C GLY A 190 -4.57 -17.84 -20.23
N ARG A 191 -4.06 -18.98 -19.77
CA ARG A 191 -4.32 -20.30 -20.36
C ARG A 191 -5.66 -20.85 -19.90
N ASN A 192 -6.73 -20.41 -20.57
CA ASN A 192 -8.07 -20.98 -20.49
C ASN A 192 -8.28 -22.10 -21.55
N ASP A 193 -7.27 -22.94 -21.78
CA ASP A 193 -7.23 -23.91 -22.87
C ASP A 193 -6.87 -25.33 -22.39
N GLY A 194 -7.86 -26.03 -21.83
CA GLY A 194 -8.00 -27.49 -21.98
C GLY A 194 -6.86 -28.37 -21.46
N ARG A 195 -6.26 -28.04 -20.31
CA ARG A 195 -5.35 -28.97 -19.62
C ARG A 195 -6.17 -30.09 -18.97
N GLU A 196 -6.26 -31.22 -19.64
CA GLU A 196 -6.78 -32.46 -19.06
C GLU A 196 -5.64 -33.19 -18.35
N TYR A 197 -5.78 -33.39 -17.04
CA TYR A 197 -4.91 -34.29 -16.29
C TYR A 197 -5.41 -35.72 -16.49
N VAL A 198 -4.76 -36.49 -17.35
CA VAL A 198 -4.99 -37.93 -17.47
C VAL A 198 -3.83 -38.65 -16.79
N ASN A 199 -4.11 -39.35 -15.69
CA ASN A 199 -3.12 -40.14 -14.93
C ASN A 199 -1.84 -39.39 -14.53
N GLY A 200 -1.98 -38.17 -13.98
CA GLY A 200 -0.86 -37.41 -13.42
C GLY A 200 0.16 -36.87 -14.43
N THR A 201 -0.09 -37.06 -15.73
CA THR A 201 0.78 -36.53 -16.80
C THR A 201 0.07 -35.37 -17.48
N LEU A 202 0.76 -34.23 -17.58
CA LEU A 202 0.23 -33.04 -18.24
C LEU A 202 0.30 -33.21 -19.76
N PHE A 203 -0.83 -33.40 -20.41
CA PHE A 203 -0.92 -33.37 -21.86
C PHE A 203 -1.14 -31.92 -22.32
N VAL A 204 -0.21 -31.42 -23.14
CA VAL A 204 -0.34 -30.10 -23.77
C VAL A 204 -0.60 -30.34 -25.25
N THR A 205 -1.79 -29.96 -25.73
CA THR A 205 -2.05 -29.97 -27.16
C THR A 205 -1.17 -28.90 -27.82
N ALA A 206 -0.13 -29.31 -28.53
CA ALA A 206 0.74 -28.41 -29.29
C ALA A 206 0.01 -27.87 -30.53
N ARG A 207 -0.97 -27.00 -30.34
CA ARG A 207 -1.49 -26.16 -31.42
C ARG A 207 -0.67 -24.88 -31.45
N TYR A 208 0.07 -24.68 -32.54
CA TYR A 208 0.61 -23.37 -32.94
C TYR A 208 -0.56 -22.43 -33.28
N SER A 209 -1.33 -22.03 -32.28
CA SER A 209 -2.21 -20.89 -32.38
C SER A 209 -1.32 -19.67 -32.21
N ARG A 210 -1.29 -18.78 -33.22
CA ARG A 210 -0.71 -17.43 -33.05
C ARG A 210 -1.24 -16.87 -31.72
N PRO A 211 -0.41 -16.20 -30.89
CA PRO A 211 -0.88 -15.63 -29.64
C PRO A 211 -2.02 -14.67 -29.96
N ARG A 212 -3.25 -15.12 -29.70
CA ARG A 212 -4.36 -14.20 -29.58
C ARG A 212 -4.07 -13.43 -28.29
N PRO A 213 -4.10 -12.10 -28.31
CA PRO A 213 -4.01 -11.32 -27.08
C PRO A 213 -5.31 -11.50 -26.30
N SER A 214 -5.58 -12.70 -25.78
CA SER A 214 -6.63 -12.92 -24.78
C SER A 214 -5.97 -12.73 -23.42
N ALA A 215 -5.60 -11.49 -23.14
CA ALA A 215 -5.71 -10.95 -21.80
C ALA A 215 -7.21 -10.83 -21.49
N ASP A 216 -7.89 -11.97 -21.41
CA ASP A 216 -9.25 -12.03 -20.90
C ASP A 216 -9.17 -11.52 -19.45
N SER A 217 -10.15 -10.69 -19.09
CA SER A 217 -10.33 -10.07 -17.77
C SER A 217 -10.04 -11.01 -16.60
N ASP A 218 -10.31 -12.29 -16.80
CA ASP A 218 -10.30 -13.35 -15.79
C ASP A 218 -8.88 -13.65 -15.30
N SER A 219 -7.88 -13.59 -16.19
CA SER A 219 -6.47 -13.85 -15.81
C SER A 219 -5.95 -12.83 -14.80
N CYS A 220 -6.32 -11.57 -14.98
CA CYS A 220 -5.94 -10.46 -14.11
C CYS A 220 -6.69 -10.55 -12.77
N ALA A 221 -7.95 -11.00 -12.79
CA ALA A 221 -8.81 -11.13 -11.62
C ALA A 221 -8.28 -12.15 -10.59
N ASN A 222 -7.42 -13.08 -11.00
CA ASN A 222 -6.76 -14.04 -10.10
C ASN A 222 -5.86 -13.35 -9.06
N CYS A 223 -5.30 -12.18 -9.39
CA CYS A 223 -4.40 -11.43 -8.50
C CYS A 223 -4.94 -10.05 -8.12
N HIS A 224 -5.73 -9.44 -9.00
CA HIS A 224 -6.25 -8.09 -8.83
C HIS A 224 -7.75 -8.13 -8.56
N GLN A 225 -8.15 -7.64 -7.40
CA GLN A 225 -9.56 -7.47 -7.05
C GLN A 225 -9.88 -5.99 -6.97
N THR A 226 -11.16 -5.63 -7.05
CA THR A 226 -11.53 -4.26 -6.73
C THR A 226 -11.34 -4.03 -5.23
N TYR A 227 -10.58 -3.00 -4.89
CA TYR A 227 -10.47 -2.54 -3.51
C TYR A 227 -11.73 -1.77 -3.12
N GLN A 228 -12.41 -2.22 -2.05
CA GLN A 228 -13.65 -1.62 -1.55
C GLN A 228 -14.68 -1.43 -2.71
N PRO A 229 -15.19 -2.53 -3.28
CA PRO A 229 -16.16 -2.46 -4.37
C PRO A 229 -17.43 -1.73 -3.95
N GLN A 230 -18.13 -1.11 -4.91
CA GLN A 230 -19.41 -0.44 -4.65
C GLN A 230 -20.47 -1.45 -4.21
N GLY A 231 -20.62 -2.56 -4.96
CA GLY A 231 -21.71 -3.53 -4.75
C GLY A 231 -23.07 -2.84 -4.67
N ASP A 232 -23.92 -3.30 -3.74
CA ASP A 232 -25.25 -2.74 -3.48
C ASP A 232 -25.25 -1.57 -2.47
N SER A 233 -24.07 -1.10 -2.05
CA SER A 233 -23.92 -0.02 -1.07
C SER A 233 -24.43 1.31 -1.63
N SER A 234 -25.15 2.09 -0.82
CA SER A 234 -25.46 3.50 -1.14
C SER A 234 -24.27 4.44 -0.89
N ASP A 235 -23.30 4.02 -0.08
CA ASP A 235 -22.09 4.82 0.19
C ASP A 235 -21.17 4.80 -1.03
N GLU A 236 -20.98 5.96 -1.66
CA GLU A 236 -20.15 6.09 -2.86
C GLU A 236 -18.65 6.17 -2.56
N TYR A 237 -18.26 6.49 -1.32
CA TYR A 237 -16.87 6.81 -0.96
C TYR A 237 -16.24 5.79 -0.03
N VAL A 238 -14.94 5.54 -0.21
CA VAL A 238 -14.13 4.76 0.75
C VAL A 238 -13.98 5.56 2.06
N THR A 239 -13.70 6.85 1.94
CA THR A 239 -13.69 7.81 3.05
C THR A 239 -14.45 9.03 2.60
N LYS A 240 -15.51 9.40 3.32
CA LYS A 240 -16.36 10.54 2.97
C LYS A 240 -15.53 11.83 3.06
N PRO A 241 -15.53 12.68 2.01
CA PRO A 241 -14.80 13.93 2.07
C PRO A 241 -15.43 14.92 3.05
N PRO A 242 -14.62 15.82 3.63
CA PRO A 242 -15.11 17.05 4.22
C PRO A 242 -15.96 17.85 3.23
N ALA A 243 -17.08 18.41 3.70
CA ALA A 243 -17.99 19.21 2.87
C ALA A 243 -17.30 20.40 2.18
N SER A 244 -16.21 20.91 2.77
CA SER A 244 -15.42 22.02 2.24
C SER A 244 -14.68 21.71 0.94
N LEU A 245 -14.56 20.43 0.55
CA LEU A 245 -13.91 20.03 -0.70
C LEU A 245 -14.86 20.04 -1.92
N GLY A 246 -16.17 20.23 -1.70
CA GLY A 246 -17.19 20.24 -2.75
C GLY A 246 -17.32 18.90 -3.50
N ASP A 247 -18.03 18.92 -4.64
CA ASP A 247 -18.24 17.75 -5.51
C ASP A 247 -16.97 17.30 -6.26
N ALA A 248 -15.86 18.00 -6.06
CA ALA A 248 -14.56 17.71 -6.65
C ALA A 248 -13.82 16.57 -5.94
N TYR A 249 -14.49 15.78 -5.10
CA TYR A 249 -13.82 14.71 -4.34
C TYR A 249 -14.01 13.31 -4.90
N TRP A 250 -12.87 12.62 -4.97
CA TRP A 250 -12.62 11.35 -5.64
C TRP A 250 -11.93 10.42 -4.65
N LEU A 251 -11.67 9.15 -4.97
CA LEU A 251 -11.57 8.01 -4.03
C LEU A 251 -12.94 7.38 -3.71
N LYS A 252 -13.76 7.27 -4.75
CA LYS A 252 -15.01 6.52 -4.71
C LYS A 252 -14.72 5.02 -4.57
N LYS A 253 -15.69 4.27 -4.05
CA LYS A 253 -15.64 2.81 -4.08
C LYS A 253 -15.50 2.33 -5.52
N GLY A 254 -14.68 1.31 -5.71
CA GLY A 254 -14.35 0.80 -7.03
C GLY A 254 -13.27 1.54 -7.81
N THR A 255 -12.57 2.52 -7.20
CA THR A 255 -11.48 3.27 -7.86
C THR A 255 -10.20 2.45 -8.04
N PHE A 256 -9.78 1.70 -7.02
CA PHE A 256 -8.49 1.00 -7.04
C PHE A 256 -8.67 -0.49 -7.28
N LYS A 257 -7.71 -1.09 -8.01
CA LYS A 257 -7.48 -2.53 -7.97
C LYS A 257 -6.44 -2.84 -6.89
N THR A 258 -6.66 -3.90 -6.13
CA THR A 258 -5.67 -4.47 -5.22
C THR A 258 -4.54 -5.09 -6.03
N ALA A 259 -3.38 -5.28 -5.41
CA ALA A 259 -2.30 -6.08 -5.95
C ALA A 259 -1.79 -7.00 -4.84
N PRO A 260 -1.14 -8.13 -5.19
CA PRO A 260 -0.42 -8.94 -4.23
C PRO A 260 0.52 -8.09 -3.38
N ILE A 261 0.46 -8.31 -2.08
CA ILE A 261 0.89 -7.34 -1.09
C ILE A 261 1.87 -7.97 -0.09
N GLY A 262 1.86 -9.29 0.07
CA GLY A 262 2.81 -10.01 0.92
C GLY A 262 3.18 -11.38 0.34
N HIS A 263 4.08 -12.07 1.04
CA HIS A 263 4.57 -13.38 0.62
C HIS A 263 3.46 -14.43 0.54
N THR A 264 2.34 -14.27 1.26
CA THR A 264 1.21 -15.22 1.22
C THR A 264 0.73 -15.50 -0.20
N THR A 265 0.61 -14.47 -1.05
CA THR A 265 0.18 -14.65 -2.43
C THR A 265 1.31 -15.18 -3.32
N CYS A 266 2.54 -14.77 -3.09
CA CYS A 266 3.67 -15.20 -3.91
C CYS A 266 3.98 -16.68 -3.68
N PHE A 267 3.96 -17.12 -2.42
CA PHE A 267 4.38 -18.45 -2.02
C PHE A 267 3.28 -19.51 -2.21
N THR A 268 2.09 -19.14 -2.70
CA THR A 268 1.14 -20.13 -3.23
C THR A 268 1.74 -20.86 -4.44
N CYS A 269 2.62 -20.19 -5.19
CA CYS A 269 3.31 -20.76 -6.36
C CYS A 269 4.82 -20.87 -6.12
N HIS A 270 5.44 -19.87 -5.49
CA HIS A 270 6.87 -19.87 -5.17
C HIS A 270 7.12 -20.43 -3.76
N SER A 271 6.72 -21.68 -3.51
CA SER A 271 7.02 -22.38 -2.26
C SER A 271 8.32 -23.18 -2.37
N THR A 272 8.82 -23.71 -1.25
CA THR A 272 9.97 -24.63 -1.27
C THR A 272 9.67 -25.89 -2.07
N ASP A 273 8.43 -26.36 -2.06
CA ASP A 273 8.03 -27.64 -2.65
C ASP A 273 7.61 -27.55 -4.12
N SER A 274 7.32 -26.34 -4.64
CA SER A 274 6.85 -26.19 -6.02
C SER A 274 7.95 -26.35 -7.06
N GLY A 275 9.22 -26.18 -6.66
CA GLY A 275 10.37 -26.13 -7.57
C GLY A 275 10.36 -24.92 -8.52
N LEU A 276 9.43 -23.98 -8.37
CA LEU A 276 9.35 -22.79 -9.21
C LEU A 276 10.37 -21.74 -8.77
N SER A 277 11.12 -21.20 -9.73
CA SER A 277 12.03 -20.08 -9.50
C SER A 277 11.32 -18.74 -9.67
N PRO A 278 11.61 -17.72 -8.83
CA PRO A 278 12.57 -17.76 -7.71
C PRO A 278 12.07 -18.58 -6.52
N ALA A 279 13.01 -19.19 -5.80
CA ALA A 279 12.73 -19.86 -4.54
C ALA A 279 12.43 -18.84 -3.42
N PRO A 280 11.67 -19.19 -2.37
CA PRO A 280 11.39 -18.32 -1.22
C PRO A 280 12.62 -17.66 -0.58
N THR A 281 13.76 -18.36 -0.62
CA THR A 281 15.03 -17.92 -0.04
C THR A 281 15.76 -16.89 -0.90
N ASP A 282 15.43 -16.77 -2.18
CA ASP A 282 16.06 -15.86 -3.12
C ASP A 282 15.44 -14.45 -3.02
N CYS A 283 15.65 -13.83 -1.86
CA CYS A 283 15.09 -12.53 -1.51
C CYS A 283 15.45 -11.47 -2.55
N GLY A 284 16.70 -11.48 -3.03
CA GLY A 284 17.23 -10.48 -3.97
C GLY A 284 16.66 -10.57 -5.38
N THR A 285 16.09 -11.71 -5.78
CA THR A 285 15.38 -11.81 -7.07
C THR A 285 14.05 -11.08 -7.04
N CYS A 286 13.28 -11.20 -5.95
CA CYS A 286 11.99 -10.52 -5.79
C CYS A 286 12.11 -9.09 -5.25
N HIS A 287 12.97 -8.83 -4.28
CA HIS A 287 13.10 -7.52 -3.63
C HIS A 287 14.27 -6.74 -4.24
N LYS A 288 13.95 -5.66 -4.95
CA LYS A 288 14.95 -4.74 -5.53
C LYS A 288 14.96 -3.42 -4.78
N PRO A 289 16.11 -2.72 -4.72
CA PRO A 289 16.16 -1.39 -4.12
C PRO A 289 15.05 -0.49 -4.66
N ALA A 290 14.35 0.20 -3.77
CA ALA A 290 13.25 1.06 -4.14
C ALA A 290 13.75 2.20 -5.03
N VAL A 291 13.10 2.39 -6.19
CA VAL A 291 13.33 3.58 -7.01
C VAL A 291 12.54 4.76 -6.43
N PRO A 292 13.12 5.99 -6.44
CA PRO A 292 12.38 7.18 -6.04
C PRO A 292 11.09 7.31 -6.84
N LEU A 293 9.98 7.53 -6.13
CA LEU A 293 8.71 7.83 -6.79
C LEU A 293 8.84 9.20 -7.48
N GLY A 294 8.54 9.24 -8.78
CA GLY A 294 8.38 10.50 -9.49
C GLY A 294 7.20 11.32 -8.94
N LYS A 295 7.10 12.58 -9.33
CA LYS A 295 5.94 13.43 -8.99
C LYS A 295 4.65 12.72 -9.42
N THR A 296 3.74 12.54 -8.49
CA THR A 296 2.40 12.00 -8.76
C THR A 296 1.34 13.05 -8.51
N ASP A 297 0.11 12.74 -8.91
CA ASP A 297 -1.05 13.60 -8.71
C ASP A 297 -1.60 13.50 -7.27
N PHE A 298 -0.82 12.91 -6.35
CA PHE A 298 -1.12 12.84 -4.92
C PHE A 298 -0.71 14.14 -4.23
N ASP A 299 -1.60 14.68 -3.39
CA ASP A 299 -1.29 15.80 -2.50
C ASP A 299 -1.59 15.43 -1.04
N ALA A 300 -0.53 15.39 -0.23
CA ALA A 300 -0.63 15.09 1.21
C ALA A 300 -1.47 16.14 1.96
N LYS A 301 -1.44 17.41 1.53
CA LYS A 301 -2.21 18.49 2.17
C LYS A 301 -3.70 18.34 1.90
N THR A 302 -4.05 17.78 0.76
CA THR A 302 -5.42 17.40 0.41
C THR A 302 -5.86 16.16 1.19
N ALA A 303 -5.01 15.14 1.33
CA ALA A 303 -5.32 13.91 2.05
C ALA A 303 -5.49 14.09 3.58
N ALA A 304 -4.70 14.97 4.21
CA ALA A 304 -4.70 15.17 5.66
C ALA A 304 -6.07 15.58 6.27
N PRO A 305 -6.77 16.63 5.79
CA PRO A 305 -8.06 17.03 6.34
C PRO A 305 -9.18 16.00 6.14
N MET A 306 -8.96 15.01 5.27
CA MET A 306 -9.93 13.93 5.02
C MET A 306 -9.91 12.85 6.10
N GLY A 307 -8.91 12.85 6.99
CA GLY A 307 -8.79 11.85 8.05
C GLY A 307 -8.62 10.42 7.51
N ILE A 308 -8.03 10.28 6.30
CA ILE A 308 -7.84 8.98 5.68
C ILE A 308 -6.77 8.21 6.47
N GLU A 309 -7.20 7.11 7.11
CA GLU A 309 -6.29 6.20 7.83
C GLU A 309 -5.93 4.95 7.03
N ASP A 310 -6.62 4.72 5.92
CA ASP A 310 -6.42 3.59 5.03
C ASP A 310 -5.08 3.69 4.28
N ARG A 311 -4.09 2.97 4.82
CA ARG A 311 -2.74 2.90 4.26
C ARG A 311 -2.69 2.29 2.87
N ILE A 312 -3.52 1.28 2.57
CA ILE A 312 -3.50 0.61 1.27
C ILE A 312 -3.90 1.61 0.20
N MET A 313 -5.01 2.32 0.42
CA MET A 313 -5.47 3.34 -0.49
C MET A 313 -4.46 4.49 -0.63
N LEU A 314 -3.93 5.02 0.49
CA LEU A 314 -2.93 6.09 0.44
C LEU A 314 -1.67 5.70 -0.33
N LEU A 315 -1.18 4.47 -0.17
CA LEU A 315 -0.02 3.96 -0.91
C LEU A 315 -0.33 3.83 -2.40
N ALA A 316 -1.48 3.27 -2.77
CA ALA A 316 -1.90 3.12 -4.16
C ALA A 316 -2.03 4.49 -4.86
N TRP A 317 -2.63 5.47 -4.18
CA TRP A 317 -2.76 6.83 -4.70
C TRP A 317 -1.40 7.54 -4.80
N ARG A 318 -0.53 7.46 -3.78
CA ARG A 318 0.82 8.04 -3.80
C ARG A 318 1.68 7.51 -4.95
N LYS A 319 1.59 6.22 -5.24
CA LYS A 319 2.32 5.56 -6.34
C LYS A 319 1.67 5.79 -7.70
N ARG A 320 0.45 6.34 -7.72
CA ARG A 320 -0.40 6.48 -8.91
C ARG A 320 -0.62 5.12 -9.60
N ASP A 321 -0.85 4.08 -8.80
CA ASP A 321 -1.24 2.76 -9.33
C ASP A 321 -2.66 2.82 -9.95
N SER A 322 -3.46 3.81 -9.56
CA SER A 322 -4.68 4.26 -10.26
C SER A 322 -4.80 5.79 -10.17
N ALA A 323 -5.56 6.40 -11.08
CA ALA A 323 -5.99 7.78 -10.93
C ALA A 323 -7.12 7.82 -9.88
N ALA A 324 -7.07 8.75 -8.92
CA ALA A 324 -8.08 8.86 -7.87
C ALA A 324 -9.50 9.13 -8.42
N VAL A 325 -9.61 9.62 -9.66
CA VAL A 325 -10.85 9.83 -10.42
C VAL A 325 -11.44 8.58 -11.06
N PHE A 326 -10.59 7.62 -11.41
CA PHE A 326 -10.97 6.58 -12.35
C PHE A 326 -11.60 5.42 -11.58
N ARG A 327 -12.87 5.14 -11.87
CA ARG A 327 -13.59 4.03 -11.26
C ARG A 327 -13.54 2.84 -12.20
N HIS A 328 -12.83 1.78 -11.79
CA HIS A 328 -12.85 0.51 -12.52
C HIS A 328 -14.25 -0.13 -12.49
N GLU A 329 -15.07 0.19 -11.48
CA GLU A 329 -16.46 -0.29 -11.37
C GLU A 329 -17.53 0.65 -11.94
N PHE A 330 -17.12 1.66 -12.70
CA PHE A 330 -18.10 2.41 -13.49
C PHE A 330 -18.65 1.51 -14.59
N PHE A 331 -19.96 1.56 -14.85
CA PHE A 331 -20.64 0.60 -15.74
C PHE A 331 -19.99 0.51 -17.14
N SER A 332 -19.49 1.64 -17.68
CA SER A 332 -18.80 1.65 -18.97
C SER A 332 -17.38 1.09 -18.94
N HIS A 333 -16.78 0.92 -17.76
CA HIS A 333 -15.44 0.37 -17.58
C HIS A 333 -15.46 -1.10 -17.15
N THR A 334 -16.51 -1.55 -16.46
CA THR A 334 -16.65 -2.95 -16.00
C THR A 334 -16.75 -3.94 -17.15
N GLU A 335 -17.23 -3.50 -18.31
CA GLU A 335 -17.38 -4.32 -19.51
C GLU A 335 -16.11 -4.35 -20.38
N LEU A 336 -15.10 -3.53 -20.05
CA LEU A 336 -13.84 -3.48 -20.79
C LEU A 336 -12.85 -4.50 -20.23
N SER A 337 -12.09 -5.15 -21.12
CA SER A 337 -10.92 -5.92 -20.70
C SER A 337 -9.86 -4.98 -20.12
N CYS A 338 -9.12 -5.46 -19.12
CA CYS A 338 -7.93 -4.79 -18.58
C CYS A 338 -6.96 -4.37 -19.71
N ALA A 339 -6.82 -5.21 -20.74
CA ALA A 339 -5.88 -4.99 -21.83
C ALA A 339 -6.32 -3.91 -22.83
N THR A 340 -7.58 -3.46 -22.76
CA THR A 340 -8.04 -2.30 -23.53
C THR A 340 -7.30 -1.04 -23.10
N CYS A 341 -6.99 -0.90 -21.81
CA CYS A 341 -6.33 0.28 -21.26
C CYS A 341 -4.87 0.03 -20.87
N HIS A 342 -4.56 -1.19 -20.42
CA HIS A 342 -3.23 -1.55 -19.92
C HIS A 342 -2.48 -2.43 -20.92
N ASN A 343 -1.19 -2.15 -21.12
CA ASN A 343 -0.30 -3.12 -21.75
C ASN A 343 0.23 -4.08 -20.69
N ALA A 344 -0.61 -5.04 -20.28
CA ALA A 344 -0.28 -5.98 -19.21
C ALA A 344 1.05 -6.70 -19.45
N ALA A 345 1.36 -7.08 -20.70
CA ALA A 345 2.61 -7.77 -21.03
C ALA A 345 3.87 -6.91 -20.80
N ALA A 346 3.75 -5.59 -20.84
CA ALA A 346 4.86 -4.68 -20.55
C ALA A 346 4.94 -4.28 -19.07
N MET A 347 3.94 -4.61 -18.25
CA MET A 347 3.85 -4.12 -16.88
C MET A 347 4.91 -4.74 -15.97
N ASN A 348 5.60 -3.88 -15.23
CA ASN A 348 6.52 -4.27 -14.17
C ASN A 348 6.32 -3.34 -12.96
N THR A 349 6.18 -3.93 -11.79
CA THR A 349 6.00 -3.20 -10.53
C THR A 349 7.15 -2.24 -10.19
N LEU A 350 8.37 -2.50 -10.69
CA LEU A 350 9.53 -1.61 -10.54
C LEU A 350 9.56 -0.44 -11.52
N ASP A 351 8.79 -0.49 -12.61
CA ASP A 351 8.74 0.58 -13.60
C ASP A 351 7.36 1.26 -13.57
N PRO A 352 7.22 2.39 -12.83
CA PRO A 352 5.98 3.16 -12.80
C PRO A 352 5.48 3.61 -14.17
N ALA A 353 6.34 3.73 -15.19
CA ALA A 353 5.92 4.13 -16.53
C ALA A 353 5.09 3.03 -17.20
N THR A 354 5.46 1.77 -17.01
CA THR A 354 4.75 0.62 -17.60
C THR A 354 3.35 0.42 -17.02
N LYS A 355 3.12 0.86 -15.79
CA LYS A 355 1.82 0.80 -15.11
C LYS A 355 0.84 1.89 -15.56
N LYS A 356 1.32 2.94 -16.23
CA LYS A 356 0.47 4.05 -16.67
C LYS A 356 -0.35 3.66 -17.89
N VAL A 357 -1.62 3.99 -17.83
CA VAL A 357 -2.53 3.92 -18.98
C VAL A 357 -2.17 5.04 -19.97
N LYS A 358 -2.12 4.70 -21.26
CA LYS A 358 -1.96 5.69 -22.33
C LYS A 358 -3.23 6.51 -22.44
N LEU A 359 -3.11 7.83 -22.52
CA LEU A 359 -4.26 8.73 -22.61
C LEU A 359 -5.20 8.38 -23.79
N GLN A 360 -4.64 7.90 -24.90
CA GLN A 360 -5.39 7.46 -26.07
C GLN A 360 -6.38 6.33 -25.78
N SER A 361 -6.12 5.46 -24.79
CA SER A 361 -7.05 4.38 -24.44
C SER A 361 -8.37 4.86 -23.80
N CYS A 362 -8.48 6.16 -23.47
CA CYS A 362 -9.71 6.75 -22.93
C CYS A 362 -10.66 7.28 -24.03
N GLY A 363 -10.33 7.15 -25.32
CA GLY A 363 -11.16 7.69 -26.40
C GLY A 363 -10.43 7.99 -27.71
N GLY A 364 -9.09 8.11 -27.66
CA GLY A 364 -8.26 8.56 -28.77
C GLY A 364 -7.95 7.52 -29.85
N ASP A 365 -8.51 6.32 -29.74
CA ASP A 365 -8.42 5.23 -30.73
C ASP A 365 -9.73 4.98 -31.49
N GLY A 366 -10.67 5.93 -31.41
CA GLY A 366 -11.98 5.86 -32.08
C GLY A 366 -13.13 5.43 -31.17
N THR A 367 -12.87 5.18 -29.88
CA THR A 367 -13.92 4.88 -28.89
C THR A 367 -14.67 6.13 -28.39
N GLY A 368 -14.07 7.32 -28.47
CA GLY A 368 -14.76 8.60 -28.28
C GLY A 368 -15.27 8.94 -26.88
N CYS A 369 -14.98 8.14 -25.84
CA CYS A 369 -15.60 8.32 -24.52
C CYS A 369 -15.12 9.59 -23.77
N HIS A 370 -13.81 9.84 -23.74
CA HIS A 370 -13.24 10.99 -23.02
C HIS A 370 -12.41 11.92 -23.90
N ILE A 371 -12.07 11.49 -25.11
CA ILE A 371 -11.29 12.24 -26.09
C ILE A 371 -11.99 12.06 -27.43
N THR A 372 -12.33 13.17 -28.06
CA THR A 372 -13.12 13.19 -29.29
C THR A 372 -12.45 14.05 -30.37
N PRO A 373 -12.80 13.89 -31.66
CA PRO A 373 -12.25 14.72 -32.73
C PRO A 373 -12.48 16.22 -32.49
N THR A 374 -13.67 16.58 -31.99
CA THR A 374 -14.07 17.97 -31.71
C THR A 374 -14.66 18.13 -30.31
N LEU A 375 -14.79 19.37 -29.86
CA LEU A 375 -15.46 19.68 -28.59
C LEU A 375 -16.95 19.30 -28.61
N ASP A 376 -17.61 19.45 -29.76
CA ASP A 376 -19.06 19.22 -29.93
C ASP A 376 -19.44 17.75 -29.78
N ASP A 377 -18.47 16.85 -29.98
CA ASP A 377 -18.60 15.40 -29.78
C ASP A 377 -18.59 15.00 -28.30
N GLY A 378 -18.35 15.92 -27.37
CA GLY A 378 -18.55 15.72 -25.93
C GLY A 378 -17.36 15.16 -25.15
N GLY A 379 -16.16 15.07 -25.74
CA GLY A 379 -14.95 14.60 -25.05
C GLY A 379 -14.57 15.50 -23.87
N ILE A 380 -14.49 14.92 -22.68
CA ILE A 380 -14.17 15.69 -21.46
C ILE A 380 -12.79 16.35 -21.51
N LEU A 381 -11.81 15.70 -22.16
CA LEU A 381 -10.49 16.28 -22.34
C LEU A 381 -10.54 17.51 -23.26
N ASN A 382 -11.33 17.42 -24.34
CA ASN A 382 -11.55 18.53 -25.27
C ASN A 382 -12.17 19.73 -24.54
N TYR A 383 -13.18 19.47 -23.70
CA TYR A 383 -13.81 20.48 -22.87
C TYR A 383 -12.84 21.16 -21.92
N GLU A 384 -12.10 20.41 -21.10
CA GLU A 384 -11.19 21.01 -20.13
C GLU A 384 -10.06 21.81 -20.78
N ILE A 385 -9.55 21.37 -21.95
CA ILE A 385 -8.53 22.11 -22.70
C ILE A 385 -9.10 23.41 -23.27
N ASP A 386 -10.28 23.39 -23.86
CA ASP A 386 -10.96 24.60 -24.37
C ASP A 386 -11.20 25.61 -23.24
N GLN A 387 -11.69 25.15 -22.09
CA GLN A 387 -11.88 26.00 -20.92
C GLN A 387 -10.57 26.59 -20.41
N ARG A 388 -9.49 25.82 -20.39
CA ARG A 388 -8.15 26.30 -19.99
C ARG A 388 -7.57 27.32 -20.97
N GLN A 389 -7.86 27.19 -22.27
CA GLN A 389 -7.47 28.18 -23.28
C GLN A 389 -8.25 29.48 -23.13
N LYS A 390 -9.55 29.41 -22.78
CA LYS A 390 -10.40 30.58 -22.52
C LYS A 390 -10.07 31.26 -21.19
N ASN A 391 -9.67 30.49 -20.19
CA ASN A 391 -9.35 30.96 -18.85
C ASN A 391 -8.11 30.24 -18.31
N ALA A 392 -6.98 30.94 -18.26
CA ALA A 392 -5.72 30.40 -17.73
C ALA A 392 -5.80 29.96 -16.25
N LYS A 393 -6.81 30.43 -15.50
CA LYS A 393 -7.09 30.02 -14.11
C LYS A 393 -8.01 28.80 -14.00
N PHE A 394 -8.53 28.28 -15.11
CA PHE A 394 -9.32 27.05 -15.09
C PHE A 394 -8.45 25.88 -14.61
N GLU A 395 -8.97 25.05 -13.72
CA GLU A 395 -8.26 23.88 -13.20
C GLU A 395 -8.87 22.61 -13.79
N CYS A 396 -8.05 21.73 -14.36
CA CYS A 396 -8.52 20.47 -14.93
C CYS A 396 -8.83 19.48 -13.80
N VAL A 397 -10.09 19.45 -13.36
CA VAL A 397 -10.57 18.69 -12.21
C VAL A 397 -11.47 17.53 -12.63
N LYS A 398 -11.38 17.02 -13.85
CA LYS A 398 -12.06 15.76 -14.21
C LYS A 398 -11.12 14.57 -14.15
N CYS A 399 -9.82 14.83 -14.28
CA CYS A 399 -8.77 13.82 -14.29
C CYS A 399 -7.69 14.03 -13.24
N HIS A 400 -7.47 15.28 -12.79
CA HIS A 400 -6.32 15.65 -11.96
C HIS A 400 -6.68 16.33 -10.64
N LEU A 401 -5.93 16.01 -9.59
CA LEU A 401 -6.03 16.68 -8.28
C LEU A 401 -4.99 17.79 -8.16
N ALA A 402 -3.72 17.42 -8.05
CA ALA A 402 -2.62 18.38 -7.93
C ALA A 402 -2.20 18.92 -9.30
N PHE A 403 -2.27 18.09 -10.34
CA PHE A 403 -1.80 18.42 -11.68
C PHE A 403 -2.77 19.29 -12.47
N GLY A 404 -4.03 19.44 -12.03
CA GLY A 404 -5.03 20.22 -12.75
C GLY A 404 -4.65 21.70 -12.91
N LYS A 405 -3.76 22.20 -12.03
CA LYS A 405 -3.25 23.59 -12.04
C LYS A 405 -1.99 23.75 -12.89
N GLU A 406 -1.32 22.65 -13.24
CA GLU A 406 -0.08 22.67 -14.01
C GLU A 406 -0.35 23.02 -15.49
N PRO A 407 0.67 23.40 -16.28
CA PRO A 407 0.52 23.59 -17.72
C PRO A 407 0.01 22.33 -18.42
N ILE A 408 -0.80 22.51 -19.48
CA ILE A 408 -1.29 21.39 -20.30
C ILE A 408 -0.08 20.70 -20.93
N PRO A 409 0.17 19.41 -20.66
CA PRO A 409 1.30 18.71 -21.24
C PRO A 409 1.01 18.38 -22.71
N GLU A 410 2.07 18.37 -23.53
CA GLU A 410 1.99 18.12 -24.97
C GLU A 410 1.28 16.80 -25.31
N THR A 411 1.39 15.80 -24.44
CA THR A 411 0.72 14.50 -24.62
C THR A 411 -0.80 14.60 -24.68
N HIS A 412 -1.42 15.59 -24.01
CA HIS A 412 -2.87 15.79 -24.06
C HIS A 412 -3.31 16.42 -25.38
N LEU A 413 -2.56 17.43 -25.84
CA LEU A 413 -2.79 18.06 -27.14
C LEU A 413 -2.61 17.05 -28.28
N LYS A 414 -1.56 16.21 -28.21
CA LYS A 414 -1.33 15.11 -29.17
C LYS A 414 -2.47 14.08 -29.17
N ALA A 415 -3.06 13.78 -28.01
CA ALA A 415 -4.17 12.83 -27.94
C ALA A 415 -5.42 13.35 -28.65
N ILE A 416 -5.77 14.63 -28.50
CA ILE A 416 -6.87 15.26 -29.26
C ILE A 416 -6.53 15.30 -30.77
N SER A 417 -5.30 15.63 -31.13
CA SER A 417 -4.91 15.66 -32.54
C SER A 417 -4.95 14.28 -33.19
N ALA A 418 -4.65 13.21 -32.44
CA ALA A 418 -4.68 11.83 -32.92
C ALA A 418 -6.10 11.26 -33.02
N SER A 419 -7.09 11.86 -32.36
CA SER A 419 -8.50 11.47 -32.47
C SER A 419 -9.23 12.13 -33.65
N LYS A 420 -8.59 13.06 -34.35
CA LYS A 420 -9.09 13.62 -35.61
C LYS A 420 -8.71 12.72 -36.77
#